data_AF-A0A8T2X564-F1
#
_entry.id   AF-A0A8T2X564-F1
#
_cell.length_a   1.000
_cell.length_b   1.000
_cell.length_c   1.000
_cell.angle_alpha   90.00
_cell.angle_beta   90.00
_cell.angle_gamma   90.00
#
_symmetry.space_group_name_H-M   'P 1'
#
loop_
_entity.id
_entity.type
_entity.pdbx_description
1 polymer ?
#
loop_
_entity_poly.entity_id
_entity_poly.type
_entity_poly.pdbx_seq_one_letter_code
_entity_poly.pdbx_strand_id
1 'polypeptide(L)'
;MSSGGHGVTRSKRDLPPMHYTLKIESFSLLLKTKVEKYESDVFEAGGYTWRLCLYPNGNTKGKGKGFVSLYLQIENTSNLAHRWKVTTEFKLFVFDQINDKYLTVRESDASVKSFHEKKTEQGFDQLLSLKTFNDASNGYLFNDCCVFGAEIFVIKPTGKWELLSMVKKPANGSLTWKIKDFSKLDRKSYLSKAFTAGGRSWRIDVSPEGNGDGKGNSLSVFLELIDGDELPPQKTVWAEYKLRVLDQRHGKHVEEKMSCWYTSSSHTLGFPKFMPLGDLREVSKGYVRSDTLIVEAEILTLSVSKLFS
;
A
#
# COMPACT_ATOMS: atom_id res chain seq x y z
N MET A 1 -41.37 6.02 -9.25
CA MET A 1 -41.32 6.88 -10.45
C MET A 1 -40.02 7.67 -10.41
N SER A 2 -39.11 7.36 -11.33
CA SER A 2 -37.80 8.02 -11.45
C SER A 2 -37.96 9.25 -12.34
N SER A 3 -37.74 10.44 -11.80
CA SER A 3 -37.52 11.63 -12.61
C SER A 3 -36.57 12.60 -11.90
N GLY A 4 -35.49 12.95 -12.61
CA GLY A 4 -34.78 14.22 -12.43
C GLY A 4 -33.39 14.17 -11.77
N GLY A 5 -32.36 14.38 -12.61
CA GLY A 5 -31.06 14.92 -12.21
C GLY A 5 -29.89 13.97 -12.40
N HIS A 6 -29.27 13.97 -13.59
CA HIS A 6 -27.97 13.33 -13.80
C HIS A 6 -26.95 13.89 -12.79
N GLY A 7 -26.53 13.05 -11.84
CA GLY A 7 -25.42 13.35 -10.92
C GLY A 7 -25.66 13.08 -9.44
N VAL A 8 -26.89 13.13 -8.92
CA VAL A 8 -27.15 13.03 -7.46
C VAL A 8 -27.94 11.76 -7.10
N THR A 9 -27.44 11.01 -6.12
CA THR A 9 -28.07 9.82 -5.55
C THR A 9 -28.70 10.16 -4.19
N ARG A 10 -29.93 9.67 -3.97
CA ARG A 10 -30.65 9.78 -2.71
C ARG A 10 -31.07 8.40 -2.22
N SER A 11 -30.76 8.07 -0.97
CA SER A 11 -31.12 6.78 -0.36
C SER A 11 -31.42 6.96 1.13
N LYS A 12 -32.24 6.10 1.71
CA LYS A 12 -32.45 6.05 3.16
C LYS A 12 -31.50 5.04 3.80
N ARG A 13 -31.01 5.34 5.00
CA ARG A 13 -30.24 4.40 5.85
C ARG A 13 -30.55 4.62 7.33
N ASP A 14 -30.27 3.62 8.16
CA ASP A 14 -30.44 3.68 9.63
C ASP A 14 -29.36 4.50 10.33
N LEU A 15 -28.11 4.32 9.91
CA LEU A 15 -26.98 4.89 10.62
C LEU A 15 -27.01 6.44 10.54
N PRO A 16 -26.68 7.15 11.64
CA PRO A 16 -26.56 8.60 11.64
C PRO A 16 -25.34 9.08 10.84
N PRO A 17 -25.26 10.39 10.49
CA PRO A 17 -24.04 11.00 9.95
C PRO A 17 -22.84 10.78 10.88
N MET A 18 -21.69 10.43 10.32
CA MET A 18 -20.49 10.12 11.11
C MET A 18 -19.88 11.35 11.80
N HIS A 19 -19.91 12.53 11.18
CA HIS A 19 -19.07 13.65 11.60
C HIS A 19 -19.84 14.76 12.30
N TYR A 20 -21.03 15.12 11.81
CA TYR A 20 -21.76 16.26 12.37
C TYR A 20 -23.26 16.14 12.19
N THR A 21 -23.99 16.60 13.21
CA THR A 21 -25.45 16.68 13.24
C THR A 21 -25.87 18.07 13.71
N LEU A 22 -26.73 18.73 12.94
CA LEU A 22 -27.35 20.00 13.28
C LEU A 22 -28.84 19.79 13.49
N LYS A 23 -29.30 19.89 14.74
CA LYS A 23 -30.72 19.96 15.08
C LYS A 23 -31.14 21.42 15.14
N ILE A 24 -32.26 21.75 14.49
CA ILE A 24 -32.91 23.05 14.58
C ILE A 24 -34.27 22.83 15.23
N GLU A 25 -34.52 23.61 16.28
CA GLU A 25 -35.81 23.68 16.94
C GLU A 25 -36.47 25.02 16.60
N SER A 26 -37.81 25.06 16.62
CA SER A 26 -38.59 26.23 16.23
C SER A 26 -38.26 26.73 14.81
N PHE A 27 -38.20 25.83 13.83
CA PHE A 27 -37.82 26.12 12.44
C PHE A 27 -38.69 27.22 11.81
N SER A 28 -39.97 27.27 12.14
CA SER A 28 -40.88 28.32 11.71
C SER A 28 -40.42 29.72 12.13
N LEU A 29 -39.80 29.86 13.31
CA LEU A 29 -39.25 31.13 13.79
C LEU A 29 -37.98 31.49 13.03
N LEU A 30 -37.13 30.51 12.70
CA LEU A 30 -35.97 30.72 11.83
C LEU A 30 -36.41 31.32 10.48
N LEU A 31 -37.48 30.80 9.86
CA LEU A 31 -38.01 31.36 8.61
C LEU A 31 -38.51 32.81 8.76
N LYS A 32 -39.13 33.16 9.90
CA LYS A 32 -39.61 34.53 10.17
C LYS A 32 -38.49 35.56 10.25
N THR A 33 -37.27 35.15 10.60
CA THR A 33 -36.10 36.05 10.59
C THR A 33 -35.73 36.53 9.18
N LYS A 34 -36.24 35.87 8.13
CA LYS A 34 -35.89 36.12 6.72
C LYS A 34 -34.41 35.90 6.42
N VAL A 35 -33.71 35.11 7.23
CA VAL A 35 -32.32 34.74 6.99
C VAL A 35 -32.18 34.00 5.64
N GLU A 36 -31.18 34.39 4.85
CA GLU A 36 -30.86 33.68 3.59
C GLU A 36 -30.22 32.33 3.90
N LYS A 37 -29.24 32.33 4.81
CA LYS A 37 -28.40 31.18 5.16
C LYS A 37 -28.13 31.15 6.66
N TYR A 38 -28.27 29.98 7.27
CA TYR A 38 -27.78 29.70 8.62
C TYR A 38 -26.47 28.91 8.54
N GLU A 39 -25.48 29.32 9.32
CA GLU A 39 -24.17 28.67 9.42
C GLU A 39 -24.06 27.95 10.77
N SER A 40 -23.75 26.66 10.74
CA SER A 40 -23.56 25.87 11.96
C SER A 40 -22.28 26.25 12.69
N ASP A 41 -22.07 25.64 13.87
CA ASP A 41 -20.76 25.67 14.50
C ASP A 41 -19.71 24.90 13.68
N VAL A 42 -18.42 25.12 13.97
CA VAL A 42 -17.30 24.42 13.33
C VAL A 42 -17.23 22.99 13.84
N PHE A 43 -16.89 22.08 12.95
CA PHE A 43 -16.55 20.71 13.32
C PHE A 43 -15.35 20.20 12.52
N GLU A 44 -14.66 19.21 13.07
CA GLU A 44 -13.46 18.64 12.46
C GLU A 44 -13.76 17.32 11.72
N ALA A 45 -13.21 17.19 10.52
CA ALA A 45 -13.24 15.93 9.77
C ALA A 45 -12.05 15.87 8.79
N GLY A 46 -11.38 14.71 8.73
CA GLY A 46 -10.25 14.47 7.81
C GLY A 46 -9.03 15.38 8.00
N GLY A 47 -8.88 15.98 9.19
CA GLY A 47 -7.82 16.94 9.51
C GLY A 47 -8.08 18.36 9.02
N TYR A 48 -9.34 18.70 8.72
CA TYR A 48 -9.79 20.04 8.34
C TYR A 48 -11.02 20.43 9.16
N THR A 49 -11.25 21.72 9.27
CA THR A 49 -12.42 22.31 9.93
C THR A 49 -13.48 22.69 8.92
N TRP A 50 -14.74 22.44 9.25
CA TRP A 50 -15.89 22.60 8.36
C TRP A 50 -17.09 23.23 9.06
N ARG A 51 -18.04 23.78 8.29
CA ARG A 51 -19.38 24.17 8.74
C ARG A 51 -20.45 23.64 7.79
N LEU A 52 -21.66 23.44 8.32
CA LEU A 52 -22.86 23.28 7.53
C LEU A 52 -23.50 24.64 7.25
N CYS A 53 -23.79 24.88 5.97
CA CYS A 53 -24.45 26.08 5.46
C CYS A 53 -25.85 25.70 4.97
N LEU A 54 -26.86 25.96 5.79
CA LEU A 54 -28.26 25.67 5.49
C LEU A 54 -28.92 26.89 4.86
N TYR A 55 -29.60 26.69 3.73
CA TYR A 55 -30.50 27.69 3.14
C TYR A 55 -31.94 27.17 3.29
N PRO A 56 -32.69 27.61 4.31
CA PRO A 56 -34.01 27.06 4.64
C PRO A 56 -35.03 27.19 3.52
N ASN A 57 -34.97 28.28 2.74
CA ASN A 57 -35.83 28.55 1.57
C ASN A 57 -35.10 28.34 0.23
N GLY A 58 -33.93 27.72 0.28
CA GLY A 58 -33.10 27.40 -0.88
C GLY A 58 -32.13 28.51 -1.27
N ASN A 59 -30.99 28.10 -1.84
CA ASN A 59 -29.98 29.02 -2.36
C ASN A 59 -30.44 29.59 -3.71
N THR A 60 -30.81 30.88 -3.71
CA THR A 60 -31.34 31.58 -4.88
C THR A 60 -30.26 31.99 -5.88
N LYS A 61 -28.97 31.99 -5.49
CA LYS A 61 -27.83 32.19 -6.39
C LYS A 61 -27.59 30.96 -7.26
N GLY A 62 -28.06 29.79 -6.81
CA GLY A 62 -28.05 28.54 -7.55
C GLY A 62 -29.45 28.12 -8.03
N LYS A 63 -29.68 26.81 -8.14
CA LYS A 63 -30.95 26.19 -8.53
C LYS A 63 -31.81 25.78 -7.35
N GLY A 64 -31.73 26.49 -6.22
CA GLY A 64 -32.35 26.10 -4.94
C GLY A 64 -33.81 26.51 -4.77
N LYS A 65 -34.40 27.29 -5.68
CA LYS A 65 -35.79 27.76 -5.57
C LYS A 65 -36.77 26.57 -5.41
N GLY A 66 -37.52 26.56 -4.32
CA GLY A 66 -38.49 25.50 -4.01
C GLY A 66 -37.91 24.30 -3.25
N PHE A 67 -36.65 24.36 -2.84
CA PHE A 67 -35.93 23.31 -2.13
C PHE A 67 -35.29 23.86 -0.86
N VAL A 68 -35.05 22.99 0.11
CA VAL A 68 -34.02 23.21 1.12
C VAL A 68 -32.67 22.96 0.44
N SER A 69 -31.70 23.86 0.60
CA SER A 69 -30.33 23.66 0.15
C SER A 69 -29.39 23.50 1.33
N LEU A 70 -28.39 22.65 1.20
CA LEU A 70 -27.39 22.41 2.25
C LEU A 70 -26.02 22.25 1.63
N TYR A 71 -25.04 22.92 2.23
CA TYR A 71 -23.66 22.92 1.79
C TYR A 71 -22.71 22.65 2.94
N LEU A 72 -21.54 22.17 2.56
CA LEU A 72 -20.37 22.08 3.38
C LEU A 72 -19.43 23.22 3.02
N GLN A 73 -18.92 23.93 4.01
CA GLN A 73 -17.94 24.99 3.85
C GLN A 73 -16.66 24.62 4.61
N ILE A 74 -15.50 24.77 3.97
CA ILE A 74 -14.20 24.59 4.62
C ILE A 74 -13.76 25.89 5.30
N GLU A 75 -13.30 25.76 6.54
CA GLU A 75 -12.91 26.86 7.42
C GLU A 75 -11.40 26.89 7.69
N ASN A 76 -10.92 27.96 8.34
CA ASN A 76 -9.50 28.16 8.69
C ASN A 76 -8.55 28.04 7.50
N THR A 77 -8.99 28.48 6.32
CA THR A 77 -8.23 28.39 5.06
C THR A 77 -6.96 29.25 5.07
N SER A 78 -6.86 30.24 5.96
CA SER A 78 -5.66 31.05 6.19
C SER A 78 -4.46 30.25 6.71
N ASN A 79 -4.72 29.12 7.36
CA ASN A 79 -3.67 28.23 7.88
C ASN A 79 -3.22 27.19 6.84
N LEU A 80 -3.85 27.17 5.66
CA LEU A 80 -3.50 26.25 4.59
C LEU A 80 -2.41 26.85 3.70
N ALA A 81 -1.59 25.98 3.09
CA ALA A 81 -0.55 26.39 2.17
C ALA A 81 -1.11 27.18 0.97
N HIS A 82 -0.29 28.04 0.36
CA HIS A 82 -0.69 28.74 -0.85
C HIS A 82 -1.10 27.75 -1.96
N ARG A 83 -2.21 28.02 -2.67
CA ARG A 83 -2.82 27.14 -3.69
C ARG A 83 -3.26 25.78 -3.14
N TRP A 84 -3.72 25.75 -1.89
CA TRP A 84 -4.26 24.54 -1.30
C TRP A 84 -5.44 23.98 -2.12
N LYS A 85 -5.54 22.66 -2.12
CA LYS A 85 -6.67 21.91 -2.67
C LYS A 85 -6.98 20.74 -1.75
N VAL A 86 -8.20 20.68 -1.25
CA VAL A 86 -8.70 19.57 -0.42
C VAL A 86 -9.70 18.78 -1.24
N THR A 87 -9.35 17.54 -1.57
CA THR A 87 -10.23 16.63 -2.30
C THR A 87 -11.02 15.80 -1.30
N THR A 88 -12.34 15.73 -1.45
CA THR A 88 -13.24 15.05 -0.51
C THR A 88 -14.31 14.25 -1.22
N GLU A 89 -14.71 13.15 -0.62
CA GLU A 89 -16.05 12.58 -0.79
C GLU A 89 -16.90 13.00 0.42
N PHE A 90 -18.10 13.54 0.20
CA PHE A 90 -18.99 13.86 1.31
C PHE A 90 -20.44 13.46 1.03
N LYS A 91 -21.19 13.25 2.09
CA LYS A 91 -22.62 12.96 2.10
C LYS A 91 -23.31 13.94 3.03
N LEU A 92 -24.47 14.41 2.63
CA LEU A 92 -25.32 15.29 3.44
C LEU A 92 -26.63 14.56 3.78
N PHE A 93 -27.17 14.85 4.96
CA PHE A 93 -28.29 14.08 5.51
C PHE A 93 -29.45 14.97 5.95
N VAL A 94 -30.65 14.41 5.85
CA VAL A 94 -31.87 14.93 6.49
C VAL A 94 -32.52 13.77 7.26
N PHE A 95 -32.82 13.96 8.54
CA PHE A 95 -33.41 12.91 9.37
C PHE A 95 -34.93 12.86 9.21
N ASP A 96 -35.44 11.68 8.88
CA ASP A 96 -36.86 11.31 8.94
C ASP A 96 -37.14 10.82 10.36
N GLN A 97 -37.71 11.71 11.18
CA GLN A 97 -37.93 11.51 12.61
C GLN A 97 -39.07 10.52 12.90
N ILE A 98 -39.90 10.20 11.91
CA ILE A 98 -41.02 9.27 12.07
C ILE A 98 -40.54 7.84 11.87
N ASN A 99 -39.74 7.61 10.84
CA ASN A 99 -39.28 6.26 10.48
C ASN A 99 -37.90 5.93 11.07
N ASP A 100 -37.28 6.87 11.79
CA ASP A 100 -35.92 6.78 12.32
C ASP A 100 -34.89 6.43 11.23
N LYS A 101 -34.95 7.18 10.11
CA LYS A 101 -34.06 6.98 8.95
C LYS A 101 -33.40 8.29 8.53
N TYR A 102 -32.21 8.19 7.95
CA TYR A 102 -31.51 9.32 7.36
C TYR A 102 -31.62 9.28 5.84
N LEU A 103 -32.28 10.29 5.26
CA LEU A 103 -32.15 10.57 3.84
C LEU A 103 -30.73 11.03 3.57
N THR A 104 -29.98 10.21 2.86
CA THR A 104 -28.61 10.43 2.44
C THR A 104 -28.61 11.01 1.04
N VAL A 105 -27.96 12.15 0.85
CA VAL A 105 -27.76 12.81 -0.45
C VAL A 105 -26.27 12.86 -0.75
N ARG A 106 -25.88 12.33 -1.91
CA ARG A 106 -24.50 12.27 -2.39
C ARG A 106 -24.44 12.33 -3.91
N GLU A 107 -23.27 12.52 -4.48
CA GLU A 107 -23.07 12.37 -5.92
C GLU A 107 -23.06 10.88 -6.33
N SER A 108 -23.50 10.59 -7.55
CA SER A 108 -23.82 9.24 -8.06
C SER A 108 -22.60 8.45 -8.54
N ASP A 109 -21.52 9.12 -8.93
CA ASP A 109 -20.34 8.54 -9.60
C ASP A 109 -19.10 8.47 -8.69
N ALA A 110 -19.29 8.58 -7.37
CA ALA A 110 -18.19 8.81 -6.43
C ALA A 110 -17.32 10.03 -6.82
N SER A 111 -17.90 11.02 -7.52
CA SER A 111 -17.18 12.23 -7.87
C SER A 111 -16.65 12.91 -6.61
N VAL A 112 -15.35 13.10 -6.62
CA VAL A 112 -14.65 13.79 -5.56
C VAL A 112 -14.81 15.29 -5.75
N LYS A 113 -15.21 15.99 -4.69
CA LYS A 113 -15.30 17.44 -4.67
C LYS A 113 -13.99 18.02 -4.20
N SER A 114 -13.48 18.99 -4.95
CA SER A 114 -12.25 19.70 -4.60
C SER A 114 -12.59 21.07 -4.05
N PHE A 115 -12.26 21.32 -2.79
CA PHE A 115 -12.25 22.64 -2.20
C PHE A 115 -10.91 23.31 -2.48
N HIS A 116 -10.93 24.61 -2.77
CA HIS A 116 -9.73 25.42 -3.02
C HIS A 116 -10.04 26.90 -2.79
N GLU A 117 -9.06 27.78 -2.91
CA GLU A 117 -9.16 29.23 -2.65
C GLU A 117 -10.41 29.90 -3.29
N LYS A 118 -10.74 29.53 -4.54
CA LYS A 118 -11.90 30.07 -5.27
C LYS A 118 -13.24 29.34 -5.03
N LYS A 119 -13.24 28.24 -4.26
CA LYS A 119 -14.40 27.36 -4.07
C LYS A 119 -14.33 26.67 -2.71
N THR A 120 -14.76 27.41 -1.69
CA THR A 120 -14.73 26.99 -0.29
C THR A 120 -16.05 26.39 0.20
N GLU A 121 -17.14 26.54 -0.55
CA GLU A 121 -18.47 26.00 -0.23
C GLU A 121 -18.96 25.08 -1.36
N GLN A 122 -19.41 23.87 -1.01
CA GLN A 122 -19.97 22.89 -1.95
C GLN A 122 -21.08 22.06 -1.30
N GLY A 123 -22.11 21.72 -2.07
CA GLY A 123 -23.31 21.10 -1.55
C GLY A 123 -24.36 20.88 -2.61
N PHE A 124 -25.61 20.82 -2.17
CA PHE A 124 -26.75 20.55 -3.02
C PHE A 124 -27.77 21.68 -2.94
N ASP A 125 -27.90 22.41 -4.05
CA ASP A 125 -28.96 23.41 -4.25
C ASP A 125 -30.35 22.77 -4.04
N GLN A 126 -30.52 21.53 -4.50
CA GLN A 126 -31.78 20.79 -4.42
C GLN A 126 -31.64 19.57 -3.52
N LEU A 127 -31.30 19.78 -2.24
CA LEU A 127 -31.15 18.68 -1.27
C LEU A 127 -32.47 17.91 -1.13
N LEU A 128 -33.53 18.64 -0.77
CA LEU A 128 -34.88 18.12 -0.54
C LEU A 128 -35.92 19.17 -0.90
N SER A 129 -36.98 18.79 -1.62
CA SER A 129 -38.02 19.75 -2.00
C SER A 129 -38.75 20.30 -0.77
N LEU A 130 -39.11 21.59 -0.77
CA LEU A 130 -39.86 22.20 0.33
C LEU A 130 -41.22 21.51 0.52
N LYS A 131 -41.85 21.05 -0.56
CA LYS A 131 -43.08 20.27 -0.50
C LYS A 131 -42.90 18.99 0.31
N THR A 132 -41.85 18.21 0.02
CA THR A 132 -41.55 16.96 0.74
C THR A 132 -41.10 17.24 2.18
N PHE A 133 -40.28 18.28 2.38
CA PHE A 133 -39.76 18.64 3.69
C PHE A 133 -40.86 19.09 4.67
N ASN A 134 -41.82 19.92 4.20
CA ASN A 134 -42.90 20.47 5.03
C ASN A 134 -44.10 19.53 5.18
N ASP A 135 -44.19 18.47 4.38
CA ASP A 135 -45.24 17.46 4.53
C ASP A 135 -44.91 16.58 5.76
N ALA A 136 -45.70 16.77 6.82
CA ALA A 136 -45.53 16.13 8.11
C ALA A 136 -45.49 14.59 8.03
N SER A 137 -46.10 13.97 7.01
CA SER A 137 -46.06 12.52 6.83
C SER A 137 -44.67 11.98 6.48
N ASN A 138 -43.76 12.83 5.98
CA ASN A 138 -42.40 12.45 5.62
C ASN A 138 -41.40 12.54 6.78
N GLY A 139 -41.78 13.15 7.92
CA GLY A 139 -40.98 13.17 9.15
C GLY A 139 -39.73 14.08 9.15
N TYR A 140 -39.45 14.81 8.07
CA TYR A 140 -38.26 15.67 7.99
C TYR A 140 -38.38 16.96 8.80
N LEU A 141 -39.57 17.58 8.79
CA LEU A 141 -39.96 18.64 9.70
C LEU A 141 -41.08 18.10 10.61
N PHE A 142 -40.74 17.82 11.87
CA PHE A 142 -41.66 17.21 12.84
C PHE A 142 -41.63 18.03 14.14
N ASN A 143 -42.80 18.41 14.65
CA ASN A 143 -42.93 19.30 15.82
C ASN A 143 -42.06 20.58 15.71
N ASP A 144 -42.08 21.21 14.54
CA ASP A 144 -41.26 22.40 14.21
C ASP A 144 -39.74 22.20 14.42
N CYS A 145 -39.29 20.94 14.41
CA CYS A 145 -37.89 20.55 14.53
C CYS A 145 -37.44 19.80 13.29
N CYS A 146 -36.18 20.02 12.88
CA CYS A 146 -35.55 19.28 11.79
C CYS A 146 -34.08 19.01 12.11
N VAL A 147 -33.52 17.96 11.49
CA VAL A 147 -32.15 17.55 11.74
C VAL A 147 -31.41 17.31 10.42
N PHE A 148 -30.26 17.95 10.28
CA PHE A 148 -29.35 17.82 9.16
C PHE A 148 -28.03 17.19 9.60
N GLY A 149 -27.25 16.66 8.67
CA GLY A 149 -25.93 16.14 9.02
C GLY A 149 -24.94 16.06 7.87
N ALA A 150 -23.69 15.77 8.23
CA ALA A 150 -22.56 15.64 7.31
C ALA A 150 -21.69 14.43 7.61
N GLU A 151 -21.18 13.83 6.55
CA GLU A 151 -20.12 12.82 6.58
C GLU A 151 -19.09 13.16 5.50
N ILE A 152 -17.81 13.25 5.87
CA ILE A 152 -16.76 13.81 5.02
C ILE A 152 -15.55 12.88 5.07
N PHE A 153 -15.08 12.46 3.92
CA PHE A 153 -13.84 11.71 3.74
C PHE A 153 -12.88 12.52 2.91
N VAL A 154 -11.78 12.93 3.52
CA VAL A 154 -10.72 13.67 2.82
C VAL A 154 -9.77 12.69 2.16
N ILE A 155 -9.57 12.86 0.85
CA ILE A 155 -8.75 11.99 0.01
C ILE A 155 -7.36 12.61 -0.11
N LYS A 156 -6.40 12.00 0.60
CA LYS A 156 -4.97 12.31 0.50
C LYS A 156 -4.27 11.15 -0.22
N PRO A 157 -3.81 11.31 -1.46
CA PRO A 157 -3.08 10.26 -2.15
C PRO A 157 -1.71 10.07 -1.47
N THR A 158 -1.61 9.12 -0.56
CA THR A 158 -0.36 8.69 0.11
C THR A 158 0.11 7.34 -0.44
N GLY A 159 -0.16 7.09 -1.73
CA GLY A 159 0.10 5.80 -2.36
C GLY A 159 1.58 5.47 -2.32
N LYS A 160 1.94 4.43 -1.57
CA LYS A 160 3.25 3.80 -1.65
C LYS A 160 3.30 2.94 -2.91
N TRP A 161 4.44 2.91 -3.58
CA TRP A 161 4.62 2.04 -4.74
C TRP A 161 5.96 1.32 -4.68
N GLU A 162 6.02 0.14 -5.30
CA GLU A 162 7.18 -0.74 -5.34
C GLU A 162 7.65 -0.90 -6.78
N LEU A 163 8.96 -0.82 -7.00
CA LEU A 163 9.60 -1.17 -8.26
C LEU A 163 10.38 -2.47 -8.07
N LEU A 164 9.96 -3.52 -8.77
CA LEU A 164 10.71 -4.76 -8.89
C LEU A 164 11.48 -4.76 -10.21
N SER A 165 12.81 -4.90 -10.13
CA SER A 165 13.70 -4.98 -11.29
C SER A 165 14.37 -6.35 -11.34
N MET A 166 14.37 -6.99 -12.51
CA MET A 166 15.10 -8.24 -12.77
C MET A 166 16.43 -7.90 -13.45
N VAL A 167 17.51 -7.89 -12.66
CA VAL A 167 18.83 -7.45 -13.14
C VAL A 167 19.60 -8.66 -13.65
N LYS A 168 19.83 -8.71 -14.96
CA LYS A 168 20.74 -9.67 -15.59
C LYS A 168 22.19 -9.24 -15.33
N LYS A 169 23.05 -10.20 -15.01
CA LYS A 169 24.48 -10.02 -14.72
C LYS A 169 24.72 -8.83 -13.78
N PRO A 170 24.21 -8.88 -12.53
CA PRO A 170 24.40 -7.79 -11.59
C PRO A 170 25.89 -7.49 -11.41
N ALA A 171 26.24 -6.21 -11.27
CA ALA A 171 27.60 -5.79 -10.98
C ALA A 171 28.11 -6.49 -9.72
N ASN A 172 29.37 -6.94 -9.75
CA ASN A 172 30.00 -7.74 -8.69
C ASN A 172 29.25 -9.05 -8.36
N GLY A 173 28.47 -9.58 -9.30
CA GLY A 173 27.69 -10.81 -9.14
C GLY A 173 28.52 -12.09 -9.06
N SER A 174 29.84 -12.04 -9.00
CA SER A 174 30.67 -13.24 -8.93
C SER A 174 31.73 -13.17 -7.84
N LEU A 175 32.06 -14.34 -7.30
CA LEU A 175 33.14 -14.53 -6.34
C LEU A 175 33.86 -15.84 -6.65
N THR A 176 35.19 -15.76 -6.83
CA THR A 176 36.08 -16.93 -6.86
C THR A 176 36.79 -17.04 -5.51
N TRP A 177 36.64 -18.18 -4.84
CA TRP A 177 37.20 -18.47 -3.53
C TRP A 177 38.22 -19.61 -3.60
N LYS A 178 39.45 -19.31 -3.15
CA LYS A 178 40.54 -20.30 -3.02
C LYS A 178 40.61 -20.78 -1.58
N ILE A 179 40.36 -22.06 -1.38
CA ILE A 179 40.38 -22.75 -0.09
C ILE A 179 41.71 -23.48 0.01
N LYS A 180 42.67 -22.92 0.75
CA LYS A 180 43.99 -23.51 1.00
C LYS A 180 43.92 -24.51 2.16
N ASP A 181 44.95 -25.35 2.25
CA ASP A 181 45.07 -26.37 3.29
C ASP A 181 43.81 -27.25 3.36
N PHE A 182 43.23 -27.59 2.19
CA PHE A 182 41.92 -28.25 2.07
C PHE A 182 41.87 -29.59 2.81
N SER A 183 42.98 -30.33 2.82
CA SER A 183 43.13 -31.60 3.54
C SER A 183 43.05 -31.47 5.07
N LYS A 184 43.24 -30.26 5.62
CA LYS A 184 43.21 -29.99 7.08
C LYS A 184 41.85 -29.49 7.55
N LEU A 185 40.86 -29.38 6.67
CA LEU A 185 39.53 -28.92 7.04
C LEU A 185 38.81 -30.00 7.86
N ASP A 186 38.37 -29.63 9.06
CA ASP A 186 37.76 -30.48 10.08
C ASP A 186 36.32 -30.07 10.46
N ARG A 187 35.88 -28.88 10.02
CA ARG A 187 34.53 -28.36 10.29
C ARG A 187 33.52 -28.89 9.29
N LYS A 188 32.25 -28.88 9.71
CA LYS A 188 31.12 -29.28 8.86
C LYS A 188 31.01 -28.40 7.61
N SER A 189 31.23 -27.09 7.76
CA SER A 189 31.12 -26.13 6.68
C SER A 189 32.07 -24.95 6.85
N TYR A 190 32.38 -24.30 5.74
CA TYR A 190 33.27 -23.14 5.63
C TYR A 190 32.64 -22.09 4.73
N LEU A 191 32.75 -20.85 5.16
CA LEU A 191 32.12 -19.70 4.50
C LEU A 191 33.17 -18.84 3.83
N SER A 192 32.90 -18.40 2.60
CA SER A 192 33.73 -17.42 1.92
C SER A 192 33.59 -16.02 2.53
N LYS A 193 34.43 -15.09 2.09
CA LYS A 193 34.15 -13.66 2.28
C LYS A 193 32.83 -13.27 1.61
N ALA A 194 32.20 -12.21 2.13
CA ALA A 194 31.02 -11.64 1.51
C ALA A 194 31.34 -10.95 0.18
N PHE A 195 30.40 -10.98 -0.75
CA PHE A 195 30.38 -10.16 -1.96
C PHE A 195 28.99 -9.54 -2.16
N THR A 196 28.92 -8.38 -2.80
CA THR A 196 27.65 -7.62 -2.90
C THR A 196 27.15 -7.60 -4.32
N ALA A 197 25.90 -8.03 -4.54
CA ALA A 197 25.23 -8.01 -5.83
C ALA A 197 23.78 -7.56 -5.64
N GLY A 198 23.31 -6.63 -6.47
CA GLY A 198 21.94 -6.08 -6.39
C GLY A 198 21.61 -5.43 -5.04
N GLY A 199 22.61 -4.87 -4.34
CA GLY A 199 22.44 -4.26 -3.02
C GLY A 199 22.25 -5.27 -1.88
N ARG A 200 22.52 -6.57 -2.12
CA ARG A 200 22.47 -7.65 -1.13
C ARG A 200 23.84 -8.29 -0.98
N SER A 201 24.15 -8.78 0.22
CA SER A 201 25.40 -9.48 0.52
C SER A 201 25.23 -10.99 0.45
N TRP A 202 26.16 -11.62 -0.25
CA TRP A 202 26.16 -13.04 -0.57
C TRP A 202 27.48 -13.68 -0.15
N ARG A 203 27.49 -14.99 0.11
CA ARG A 203 28.72 -15.77 0.29
C ARG A 203 28.54 -17.22 -0.13
N ILE A 204 29.65 -17.89 -0.41
CA ILE A 204 29.68 -19.32 -0.73
C ILE A 204 29.81 -20.09 0.58
N ASP A 205 28.98 -21.11 0.77
CA ASP A 205 29.09 -22.10 1.84
C ASP A 205 29.53 -23.44 1.23
N VAL A 206 30.68 -23.95 1.67
CA VAL A 206 31.23 -25.23 1.23
C VAL A 206 31.26 -26.18 2.42
N SER A 207 30.66 -27.35 2.26
CA SER A 207 30.78 -28.48 3.19
C SER A 207 31.68 -29.55 2.55
N PRO A 208 32.98 -29.62 2.93
CA PRO A 208 33.97 -30.50 2.28
C PRO A 208 33.56 -31.97 2.25
N GLU A 209 33.00 -32.48 3.35
CA GLU A 209 32.51 -33.86 3.49
C GLU A 209 30.99 -33.98 3.26
N GLY A 210 30.37 -32.95 2.71
CA GLY A 210 28.95 -32.94 2.35
C GLY A 210 27.98 -32.57 3.48
N ASN A 211 26.77 -32.19 3.07
CA ASN A 211 25.64 -31.79 3.90
C ASN A 211 24.36 -32.50 3.41
N GLY A 212 23.40 -32.71 4.31
CA GLY A 212 22.13 -33.40 4.02
C GLY A 212 22.35 -34.73 3.30
N ASP A 213 21.68 -34.91 2.17
CA ASP A 213 21.75 -36.14 1.37
C ASP A 213 23.12 -36.42 0.75
N GLY A 214 24.01 -35.42 0.68
CA GLY A 214 25.38 -35.59 0.15
C GLY A 214 26.42 -35.96 1.20
N LYS A 215 26.07 -35.94 2.49
CA LYS A 215 26.99 -36.13 3.60
C LYS A 215 27.74 -37.47 3.49
N GLY A 216 29.06 -37.41 3.59
CA GLY A 216 29.99 -38.53 3.52
C GLY A 216 30.30 -39.04 2.10
N ASN A 217 29.62 -38.53 1.07
CA ASN A 217 29.75 -39.05 -0.30
C ASN A 217 30.04 -37.96 -1.35
N SER A 218 29.60 -36.73 -1.12
CA SER A 218 29.75 -35.64 -2.07
C SER A 218 30.11 -34.33 -1.38
N LEU A 219 30.96 -33.53 -2.02
CA LEU A 219 31.12 -32.11 -1.71
C LEU A 219 29.76 -31.42 -1.85
N SER A 220 29.40 -30.59 -0.88
CA SER A 220 28.24 -29.70 -1.01
C SER A 220 28.67 -28.25 -1.15
N VAL A 221 28.00 -27.53 -2.05
CA VAL A 221 28.26 -26.12 -2.29
C VAL A 221 26.93 -25.38 -2.34
N PHE A 222 26.82 -24.32 -1.54
CA PHE A 222 25.65 -23.46 -1.44
C PHE A 222 26.03 -22.00 -1.65
N LEU A 223 25.03 -21.22 -2.05
CA LEU A 223 25.07 -19.77 -2.04
C LEU A 223 24.13 -19.30 -0.92
N GLU A 224 24.67 -18.46 -0.04
CA GLU A 224 23.96 -17.88 1.08
C GLU A 224 23.71 -16.40 0.83
N LEU A 225 22.47 -15.97 1.09
CA LEU A 225 22.08 -14.58 1.27
C LEU A 225 22.28 -14.23 2.75
N ILE A 226 23.27 -13.40 3.05
CA ILE A 226 23.76 -13.17 4.43
C ILE A 226 22.65 -12.59 5.31
N ASP A 227 22.00 -11.52 4.86
CA ASP A 227 20.90 -10.86 5.60
C ASP A 227 19.54 -11.47 5.22
N GLY A 228 19.54 -12.76 4.92
CA GLY A 228 18.36 -13.46 4.44
C GLY A 228 17.35 -13.68 5.55
N ASP A 229 17.80 -14.03 6.75
CA ASP A 229 16.99 -14.17 7.97
C ASP A 229 16.33 -12.86 8.42
N GLU A 230 16.93 -11.71 8.11
CA GLU A 230 16.38 -10.38 8.34
C GLU A 230 15.31 -9.95 7.29
N LEU A 231 15.01 -10.78 6.29
CA LEU A 231 13.95 -10.47 5.32
C LEU A 231 12.58 -10.33 6.03
N PRO A 232 11.80 -9.27 5.72
CA PRO A 232 10.45 -9.13 6.25
C PRO A 232 9.58 -10.36 5.92
N PRO A 233 8.60 -10.70 6.77
CA PRO A 233 7.67 -11.79 6.49
C PRO A 233 7.07 -11.65 5.08
N GLN A 234 7.03 -12.75 4.33
CA GLN A 234 6.52 -12.83 2.94
C GLN A 234 7.35 -12.07 1.88
N LYS A 235 8.45 -11.39 2.24
CA LYS A 235 9.39 -10.87 1.24
C LYS A 235 10.36 -11.97 0.81
N THR A 236 10.62 -12.01 -0.49
CA THR A 236 11.47 -13.00 -1.12
C THR A 236 12.47 -12.33 -2.05
N VAL A 237 13.62 -12.96 -2.23
CA VAL A 237 14.65 -12.52 -3.19
C VAL A 237 14.84 -13.65 -4.19
N TRP A 238 14.50 -13.42 -5.45
CA TRP A 238 14.76 -14.39 -6.50
C TRP A 238 16.18 -14.23 -7.02
N ALA A 239 16.91 -15.33 -7.13
CA ALA A 239 18.20 -15.36 -7.81
C ALA A 239 18.31 -16.58 -8.72
N GLU A 240 18.89 -16.36 -9.88
CA GLU A 240 19.44 -17.40 -10.75
C GLU A 240 20.96 -17.27 -10.71
N TYR A 241 21.64 -18.35 -10.36
CA TYR A 241 23.08 -18.36 -10.21
C TYR A 241 23.65 -19.70 -10.59
N LYS A 242 24.98 -19.71 -10.69
CA LYS A 242 25.79 -20.85 -11.01
C LYS A 242 26.88 -21.01 -9.96
N LEU A 243 27.12 -22.25 -9.55
CA LEU A 243 28.20 -22.64 -8.67
C LEU A 243 29.17 -23.52 -9.45
N ARG A 244 30.47 -23.33 -9.26
CA ARG A 244 31.52 -24.09 -9.95
C ARG A 244 32.60 -24.59 -9.01
N VAL A 245 33.12 -25.78 -9.27
CA VAL A 245 34.42 -26.24 -8.78
C VAL A 245 35.38 -26.25 -9.95
N LEU A 246 36.47 -25.49 -9.84
CA LEU A 246 37.39 -25.30 -10.96
C LEU A 246 38.42 -26.42 -11.05
N ASP A 247 38.45 -27.12 -12.17
CA ASP A 247 39.62 -27.90 -12.61
C ASP A 247 40.81 -26.97 -12.89
N GLN A 248 41.92 -27.22 -12.19
CA GLN A 248 43.14 -26.41 -12.22
C GLN A 248 44.21 -26.93 -13.19
N ARG A 249 43.87 -27.93 -14.04
CA ARG A 249 44.74 -28.55 -15.04
C ARG A 249 44.21 -28.41 -16.46
N HIS A 250 42.98 -28.84 -16.71
CA HIS A 250 42.44 -28.98 -18.07
C HIS A 250 41.36 -27.93 -18.39
N GLY A 251 40.96 -27.13 -17.41
CA GLY A 251 39.86 -26.17 -17.55
C GLY A 251 38.48 -26.84 -17.62
N LYS A 252 38.36 -28.14 -17.32
CA LYS A 252 37.09 -28.86 -17.31
C LYS A 252 36.39 -28.72 -15.96
N HIS A 253 35.84 -27.53 -15.71
CA HIS A 253 35.15 -27.23 -14.45
C HIS A 253 33.85 -28.05 -14.31
N VAL A 254 33.48 -28.37 -13.08
CA VAL A 254 32.13 -28.85 -12.76
C VAL A 254 31.29 -27.65 -12.39
N GLU A 255 30.15 -27.48 -13.06
CA GLU A 255 29.23 -26.37 -12.82
C GLU A 255 27.79 -26.87 -12.68
N GLU A 256 27.07 -26.27 -11.74
CA GLU A 256 25.64 -26.50 -11.53
C GLU A 256 24.92 -25.15 -11.46
N LYS A 257 23.69 -25.10 -11.99
CA LYS A 257 22.89 -23.88 -12.09
C LYS A 257 21.58 -24.02 -11.35
N MET A 258 21.19 -23.02 -10.58
CA MET A 258 19.92 -23.00 -9.86
C MET A 258 19.20 -21.66 -9.99
N SER A 259 17.86 -21.72 -10.02
CA SER A 259 16.95 -20.58 -9.92
C SER A 259 16.03 -20.81 -8.73
N CYS A 260 16.04 -19.91 -7.75
CA CYS A 260 15.29 -20.11 -6.52
C CYS A 260 14.88 -18.79 -5.86
N TRP A 261 13.89 -18.89 -4.98
CA TRP A 261 13.45 -17.82 -4.10
C TRP A 261 14.07 -18.00 -2.72
N TYR A 262 14.87 -17.03 -2.32
CA TYR A 262 15.38 -16.91 -0.96
C TYR A 262 14.29 -16.31 -0.07
N THR A 263 14.12 -16.87 1.12
CA THR A 263 13.19 -16.41 2.15
C THR A 263 13.93 -16.32 3.48
N SER A 264 13.32 -15.72 4.49
CA SER A 264 13.90 -15.69 5.85
C SER A 264 14.18 -17.08 6.41
N SER A 265 13.32 -18.06 6.10
CA SER A 265 13.50 -19.45 6.51
C SER A 265 14.39 -20.28 5.58
N SER A 266 14.78 -19.75 4.43
CA SER A 266 15.49 -20.48 3.37
C SER A 266 16.44 -19.56 2.63
N HIS A 267 17.48 -19.13 3.33
CA HIS A 267 18.45 -18.15 2.81
C HIS A 267 19.81 -18.75 2.42
N THR A 268 20.00 -20.07 2.57
CA THR A 268 21.18 -20.81 2.09
C THR A 268 20.72 -21.94 1.17
N LEU A 269 21.00 -21.82 -0.12
CA LEU A 269 20.46 -22.70 -1.16
C LEU A 269 21.58 -23.15 -2.10
N GLY A 270 21.52 -24.39 -2.57
CA GLY A 270 22.56 -24.97 -3.41
C GLY A 270 22.42 -26.46 -3.59
N PHE A 271 23.55 -27.14 -3.70
CA PHE A 271 23.62 -28.54 -4.10
C PHE A 271 24.26 -29.37 -2.99
N PRO A 272 23.45 -30.15 -2.23
CA PRO A 272 23.96 -31.13 -1.28
C PRO A 272 24.89 -32.16 -1.95
N LYS A 273 24.60 -32.56 -3.19
CA LYS A 273 25.41 -33.51 -3.96
C LYS A 273 26.09 -32.82 -5.16
N PHE A 274 26.94 -31.82 -4.89
CA PHE A 274 27.57 -31.03 -5.96
C PHE A 274 28.62 -31.83 -6.75
N MET A 275 29.53 -32.53 -6.05
CA MET A 275 30.57 -33.34 -6.70
C MET A 275 30.91 -34.56 -5.83
N PRO A 276 30.96 -35.79 -6.38
CA PRO A 276 31.40 -36.96 -5.63
C PRO A 276 32.79 -36.77 -5.02
N LEU A 277 32.99 -37.21 -3.77
CA LEU A 277 34.30 -37.05 -3.09
C LEU A 277 35.40 -37.87 -3.77
N GLY A 278 35.05 -39.02 -4.36
CA GLY A 278 35.99 -39.81 -5.16
C GLY A 278 36.57 -39.00 -6.32
N ASP A 279 35.71 -38.29 -7.06
CA ASP A 279 36.09 -37.45 -8.18
C ASP A 279 36.89 -36.22 -7.74
N LEU A 280 36.47 -35.58 -6.65
CA LEU A 280 37.14 -34.41 -6.08
C LEU A 280 38.59 -34.72 -5.67
N ARG A 281 38.81 -35.90 -5.06
CA ARG A 281 40.10 -36.34 -4.52
C ARG A 281 40.99 -37.00 -5.56
N GLU A 282 40.46 -37.30 -6.75
CA GLU A 282 41.22 -37.94 -7.82
C GLU A 282 42.25 -36.96 -8.42
N VAL A 283 43.54 -37.19 -8.14
CA VAL A 283 44.65 -36.29 -8.55
C VAL A 283 44.70 -36.08 -10.07
N SER A 284 44.29 -37.09 -10.86
CA SER A 284 44.23 -37.02 -12.32
C SER A 284 43.24 -35.95 -12.80
N LYS A 285 42.13 -35.75 -12.08
CA LYS A 285 41.04 -34.83 -12.44
C LYS A 285 41.34 -33.35 -12.15
N GLY A 286 42.25 -33.08 -11.22
CA GLY A 286 42.84 -31.74 -11.07
C GLY A 286 42.02 -30.69 -10.30
N TYR A 287 40.94 -31.07 -9.61
CA TYR A 287 40.11 -30.14 -8.83
C TYR A 287 40.79 -29.64 -7.55
N VAL A 288 41.52 -30.52 -6.86
CA VAL A 288 42.39 -30.15 -5.73
C VAL A 288 43.85 -30.23 -6.18
N ARG A 289 44.55 -29.10 -6.12
CA ARG A 289 45.97 -29.00 -6.49
C ARG A 289 46.74 -28.20 -5.45
N SER A 290 47.92 -28.69 -5.06
CA SER A 290 48.72 -28.06 -4.01
C SER A 290 47.89 -27.78 -2.76
N ASP A 291 47.11 -28.78 -2.36
CA ASP A 291 46.16 -28.73 -1.25
C ASP A 291 45.19 -27.54 -1.27
N THR A 292 44.80 -27.10 -2.47
CA THR A 292 43.90 -25.97 -2.68
C THR A 292 42.73 -26.38 -3.56
N LEU A 293 41.51 -26.11 -3.08
CA LEU A 293 40.27 -26.18 -3.86
C LEU A 293 39.87 -24.77 -4.31
N ILE A 294 39.36 -24.62 -5.53
CA ILE A 294 38.84 -23.32 -6.02
C ILE A 294 37.37 -23.48 -6.36
N VAL A 295 36.53 -22.71 -5.67
CA VAL A 295 35.08 -22.69 -5.84
C VAL A 295 34.66 -21.31 -6.33
N GLU A 296 33.68 -21.25 -7.20
CA GLU A 296 33.16 -19.99 -7.75
C GLU A 296 31.64 -19.93 -7.67
N ALA A 297 31.12 -18.74 -7.37
CA ALA A 297 29.72 -18.41 -7.56
C ALA A 297 29.58 -17.29 -8.60
N GLU A 298 28.59 -17.40 -9.48
CA GLU A 298 28.21 -16.39 -10.47
C GLU A 298 26.69 -16.22 -10.47
N ILE A 299 26.20 -15.09 -9.98
CA ILE A 299 24.80 -14.68 -10.04
C ILE A 299 24.52 -14.17 -11.47
N LEU A 300 23.63 -14.87 -12.16
CA LEU A 300 23.26 -14.61 -13.55
C LEU A 300 22.11 -13.62 -13.66
N THR A 301 21.13 -13.74 -12.76
CA THR A 301 19.99 -12.82 -12.70
C THR A 301 19.54 -12.68 -11.24
N LEU A 302 19.16 -11.47 -10.83
CA LEU A 302 18.76 -11.17 -9.44
C LEU A 302 17.56 -10.21 -9.39
N SER A 303 16.59 -10.47 -8.51
CA SER A 303 15.52 -9.53 -8.22
C SER A 303 15.99 -8.41 -7.28
N VAL A 304 15.70 -7.16 -7.64
CA VAL A 304 15.98 -5.98 -6.82
C VAL A 304 14.69 -5.18 -6.65
N SER A 305 14.23 -5.00 -5.41
CA SER A 305 13.05 -4.20 -5.10
C SER A 305 13.42 -2.85 -4.49
N LYS A 306 12.67 -1.80 -4.85
CA LYS A 306 12.75 -0.46 -4.25
C LYS A 306 11.35 0.00 -3.84
N LEU A 307 11.24 0.57 -2.64
CA LEU A 307 10.01 1.13 -2.11
C LEU A 307 10.06 2.66 -2.18
N PHE A 308 8.98 3.26 -2.65
CA PHE A 308 8.80 4.70 -2.74
C PHE A 308 7.62 5.13 -1.86
N SER A 309 7.82 6.22 -1.12
CA SER A 309 6.86 6.85 -0.22
C SER A 309 6.49 8.23 -0.69
#